data_AF-A0A7S0BSI2-F1
#
_entry.id   AF-A0A7S0BSI2-F1
#
_cell.length_a   1.000
_cell.length_b   1.000
_cell.length_c   1.000
_cell.angle_alpha   90.00
_cell.angle_beta   90.00
_cell.angle_gamma   90.00
#
_symmetry.space_group_name_H-M   'P 1'
#
loop_
_entity.id
_entity.type
_entity.pdbx_description
1 polymer ?
#
loop_
_entity_poly.entity_id
_entity_poly.type
_entity_poly.pdbx_seq_one_letter_code
_entity_poly.pdbx_strand_id
1 'polypeptide(L)'
;MGVEHDGIKLDDPKVDKVKYLLSQSKIFGHFMGKSLVDEGTGAPRRMTEAEEDAILLEAEASTDEVTRLTEQPTNIEGKMRNYQVEGLNFLIGLYERGLNGILADEMGLGKTLQTISLLGFLRLHKKVKGPHLVIVPKSTLGNWEKEFDRWCQEIKIVRFHGN
;
A
#
# COMPACT_ATOMS: atom_id res chain seq x y z
N MET A 1 22.00 33.19 -17.04
CA MET A 1 22.23 32.34 -15.86
C MET A 1 21.11 32.59 -14.88
N GLY A 2 19.98 31.90 -15.07
CA GLY A 2 18.92 31.81 -14.07
C GLY A 2 18.96 30.38 -13.57
N VAL A 3 19.26 30.19 -12.28
CA VAL A 3 19.20 28.89 -11.64
C VAL A 3 17.76 28.74 -11.18
N GLU A 4 16.95 28.02 -11.96
CA GLU A 4 15.63 27.58 -11.51
C GLU A 4 15.86 26.52 -10.43
N HIS A 5 15.54 26.89 -9.19
CA HIS A 5 15.41 25.92 -8.10
C HIS A 5 14.10 25.16 -8.32
N ASP A 6 14.23 23.90 -8.75
CA ASP A 6 13.12 22.95 -8.81
C ASP A 6 12.56 22.74 -7.40
N GLY A 7 11.51 23.50 -7.09
CA GLY A 7 10.67 23.27 -5.92
C GLY A 7 9.98 21.91 -6.06
N ILE A 8 10.30 20.99 -5.15
CA ILE A 8 9.58 19.73 -4.99
C ILE A 8 8.11 20.08 -4.78
N LYS A 9 7.25 19.69 -5.73
CA LYS A 9 5.80 19.89 -5.63
C LYS A 9 5.30 19.09 -4.42
N LEU A 10 4.59 19.76 -3.52
CA LEU A 10 4.07 19.19 -2.27
C LEU A 10 3.07 18.03 -2.47
N ASP A 11 2.57 17.83 -3.69
CA ASP A 11 1.58 16.79 -4.06
C ASP A 11 2.23 15.60 -4.81
N ASP A 12 3.46 15.22 -4.48
CA ASP A 12 4.09 14.02 -5.05
C ASP A 12 3.79 12.78 -4.16
N PRO A 13 3.15 11.73 -4.69
CA PRO A 13 2.89 10.47 -3.95
C PRO A 13 4.14 9.85 -3.33
N LYS A 14 5.33 10.15 -3.87
CA LYS A 14 6.61 9.72 -3.28
C LYS A 14 6.92 10.46 -1.99
N VAL A 15 6.55 11.73 -1.89
CA VAL A 15 6.77 12.57 -0.70
C VAL A 15 5.90 12.06 0.45
N ASP A 16 4.65 11.69 0.20
CA ASP A 16 3.75 11.14 1.23
C ASP A 16 4.23 9.80 1.76
N LYS A 17 4.66 8.92 0.85
CA LYS A 17 5.29 7.64 1.21
C LYS A 17 6.51 7.84 2.11
N VAL A 18 7.36 8.79 1.74
CA VAL A 18 8.57 9.14 2.49
C VAL A 18 8.21 9.70 3.86
N LYS A 19 7.30 10.67 3.95
CA LYS A 19 6.83 11.25 5.22
C LYS A 19 6.30 10.17 6.16
N TYR A 20 5.48 9.25 5.66
CA TYR A 20 4.97 8.14 6.47
C TYR A 20 6.07 7.19 6.96
N LEU A 21 7.01 6.80 6.09
CA LEU A 21 8.13 5.95 6.51
C LEU A 21 9.02 6.64 7.56
N LEU A 22 9.20 7.95 7.44
CA LEU A 22 9.94 8.77 8.41
C LEU A 22 9.20 8.87 9.74
N SER A 23 7.87 9.02 9.74
CA SER A 23 7.07 9.09 10.97
C SER A 23 7.06 7.76 11.73
N GLN A 24 7.08 6.64 11.02
CA GLN A 24 7.05 5.30 11.62
C GLN A 24 8.40 4.80 12.12
N SER A 25 9.53 5.46 11.81
CA SER A 25 10.85 4.90 12.13
C SER A 25 11.99 5.92 12.22
N LYS A 26 12.59 6.06 13.41
CA LYS A 26 13.92 6.69 13.60
C LYS A 26 14.99 6.07 12.67
N ILE A 27 14.84 4.78 12.33
CA ILE A 27 15.75 4.00 11.49
C ILE A 27 15.63 4.37 9.99
N PHE A 28 14.42 4.60 9.49
CA PHE A 28 14.22 4.97 8.08
C PHE A 28 14.72 6.39 7.80
N GLY A 29 14.60 7.32 8.77
CA GLY A 29 15.25 8.62 8.70
C GLY A 29 16.77 8.54 8.53
N HIS A 30 17.40 7.60 9.23
CA HIS A 30 18.84 7.36 9.09
C HIS A 30 19.22 6.76 7.72
N PHE A 31 18.42 5.83 7.19
CA PHE A 31 18.70 5.17 5.90
C PHE A 31 18.45 6.11 4.71
N MET A 32 17.36 6.87 4.73
CA MET A 32 17.05 7.86 3.69
C MET A 32 17.94 9.10 3.75
N GLY A 33 18.28 9.56 4.96
CA GLY A 33 19.26 10.63 5.14
C GLY A 33 20.58 10.29 4.48
N LYS A 34 21.00 9.02 4.47
CA LYS A 34 22.24 8.61 3.79
C LYS A 34 22.15 8.64 2.26
N SER A 35 20.95 8.49 1.69
CA SER A 35 20.74 8.52 0.23
C SER A 35 20.44 9.91 -0.33
N LEU A 36 19.92 10.82 0.48
CA LEU A 36 19.66 12.22 0.11
C LEU A 36 20.87 13.15 0.37
N VAL A 37 21.84 12.72 1.19
CA VAL A 37 23.03 13.53 1.57
C VAL A 37 24.19 13.42 0.56
N ASP A 38 24.03 12.70 -0.56
CA ASP A 38 25.10 12.63 -1.59
C ASP A 38 25.08 13.80 -2.59
N GLU A 39 24.23 14.81 -2.41
CA GLU A 39 24.42 16.14 -3.00
C GLU A 39 24.20 17.24 -1.93
N GLY A 40 25.23 17.49 -1.12
CA GLY A 40 25.30 18.69 -0.28
C GLY A 40 25.73 18.41 1.16
N THR A 41 26.94 18.84 1.47
CA THR A 41 27.56 18.78 2.80
C THR A 41 26.67 19.34 3.92
N GLY A 42 26.25 18.50 4.87
CA GLY A 42 25.66 18.94 6.13
C GLY A 42 25.31 17.78 7.05
N ALA A 43 25.93 17.73 8.24
CA ALA A 43 25.51 16.79 9.29
C ALA A 43 24.04 17.06 9.68
N PRO A 44 23.24 16.02 9.99
CA PRO A 44 21.84 16.19 10.34
C PRO A 44 21.71 17.13 11.54
N ARG A 45 21.06 18.28 11.33
CA ARG A 45 20.76 19.25 12.39
C ARG A 45 19.79 18.60 13.37
N ARG A 46 20.12 18.64 14.65
CA ARG A 46 19.19 18.27 15.72
C ARG A 46 18.01 19.25 15.68
N MET A 47 16.81 18.71 15.57
CA MET A 47 15.58 19.48 15.52
C MET A 47 15.37 20.23 16.84
N THR A 48 14.78 21.40 16.74
CA THR A 48 14.35 22.16 17.91
C THR A 48 13.00 21.64 18.40
N GLU A 49 12.72 21.80 19.70
CA GLU A 49 11.45 21.40 20.32
C GLU A 49 10.25 21.98 19.56
N ALA A 50 10.32 23.24 19.12
CA ALA A 50 9.27 23.88 18.33
C ALA A 50 9.07 23.26 16.92
N GLU A 51 10.13 22.74 16.30
CA GLU A 51 10.03 22.02 15.02
C GLU A 51 9.44 20.61 15.21
N GLU A 52 9.79 19.93 16.30
CA GLU A 52 9.20 18.63 16.66
C GLU A 52 7.70 18.77 16.99
N ASP A 53 7.32 19.79 17.76
CA ASP A 53 5.93 20.09 18.10
C ASP A 53 5.10 20.43 16.86
N ALA A 54 5.65 21.21 15.93
CA ALA A 54 4.96 21.55 14.68
C ALA A 54 4.70 20.31 13.82
N ILE A 55 5.66 19.38 13.74
CA ILE A 55 5.49 18.12 13.00
C ILE A 55 4.49 17.21 13.68
N LEU A 56 4.49 17.13 15.01
CA LEU A 56 3.52 16.33 15.76
C LEU A 56 2.10 16.86 15.52
N LEU A 57 1.92 18.19 15.57
CA LEU A 57 0.65 18.84 15.33
C LEU A 57 0.17 18.67 13.89
N GLU A 58 1.09 18.69 12.91
CA GLU A 58 0.78 18.41 11.51
C GLU A 58 0.44 16.93 11.28
N ALA A 59 1.10 16.00 11.98
CA ALA A 59 0.81 14.57 11.93
C ALA A 59 -0.53 14.21 12.61
N GLU A 60 -0.89 14.90 13.69
CA GLU A 60 -2.20 14.78 14.33
C GLU A 60 -3.30 15.42 13.48
N ALA A 61 -3.00 16.51 12.77
CA ALA A 61 -3.90 17.15 11.83
C ALA A 61 -4.05 16.36 10.52
N SER A 62 -3.03 15.61 10.11
CA SER A 62 -3.14 14.61 9.04
C SER A 62 -3.90 13.39 9.57
N THR A 63 -5.21 13.56 9.71
CA THR A 63 -6.12 12.41 9.76
C THR A 63 -6.11 11.77 8.38
N ASP A 64 -5.14 10.91 8.11
CA ASP A 64 -5.21 9.98 6.99
C ASP A 64 -6.43 9.10 7.25
N GLU A 65 -7.59 9.53 6.75
CA GLU A 65 -8.82 8.74 6.75
C GLU A 65 -8.60 7.53 5.85
N VAL A 66 -8.04 6.48 6.44
CA VAL A 66 -7.94 5.19 5.79
C VAL A 66 -9.33 4.62 5.66
N THR A 67 -9.66 4.18 4.46
CA THR A 67 -10.92 3.47 4.24
C THR A 67 -10.91 2.20 5.07
N ARG A 68 -11.79 2.13 6.08
CA ARG A 68 -12.01 0.92 6.88
C ARG A 68 -13.35 0.30 6.54
N LEU A 69 -13.31 -0.93 6.06
CA LEU A 69 -14.49 -1.72 5.76
C LEU A 69 -14.93 -2.49 7.02
N THR A 70 -16.23 -2.46 7.30
CA THR A 70 -16.86 -3.32 8.32
C THR A 70 -17.23 -4.68 7.74
N GLU A 71 -17.49 -4.75 6.42
CA GLU A 71 -17.85 -5.96 5.69
C GLU A 71 -17.07 -6.03 4.36
N GLN A 72 -17.06 -7.21 3.74
CA GLN A 72 -16.39 -7.41 2.45
C GLN A 72 -16.98 -6.53 1.33
N PRO A 73 -16.21 -6.21 0.27
CA PRO A 73 -16.75 -5.53 -0.90
C PRO A 73 -17.90 -6.32 -1.55
N THR A 74 -18.90 -5.61 -2.07
CA THR A 74 -20.14 -6.23 -2.60
C THR A 74 -19.92 -7.07 -3.86
N ASN A 75 -18.79 -6.89 -4.56
CA ASN A 75 -18.38 -7.70 -5.70
C ASN A 75 -17.58 -8.95 -5.31
N ILE A 76 -17.49 -9.26 -4.02
CA ILE A 76 -16.94 -10.52 -3.51
C ILE A 76 -18.09 -11.46 -3.15
N GLU A 77 -18.15 -12.59 -3.85
CA GLU A 77 -19.17 -13.62 -3.60
C GLU A 77 -18.88 -14.38 -2.30
N GLY A 78 -19.90 -15.01 -1.69
CA GLY A 78 -19.73 -15.75 -0.43
C GLY A 78 -19.44 -14.85 0.78
N LYS A 79 -18.81 -15.39 1.84
CA LYS A 79 -18.59 -14.67 3.10
C LYS A 79 -17.14 -14.80 3.62
N MET A 80 -16.48 -13.66 3.77
CA MET A 80 -15.17 -13.54 4.42
C MET A 80 -15.30 -13.67 5.93
N ARG A 81 -14.27 -14.23 6.56
CA ARG A 81 -14.14 -14.24 8.03
C ARG A 81 -13.65 -12.88 8.52
N ASN A 82 -13.97 -12.53 9.76
CA ASN A 82 -13.60 -11.23 10.34
C ASN A 82 -12.10 -10.94 10.24
N TYR A 83 -11.24 -11.94 10.51
CA TYR A 83 -9.79 -11.78 10.38
C TYR A 83 -9.34 -11.51 8.93
N GLN A 84 -10.09 -12.00 7.93
CA GLN A 84 -9.80 -11.73 6.52
C GLN A 84 -10.22 -10.32 6.13
N VAL A 85 -11.29 -9.79 6.72
CA VAL A 85 -11.69 -8.39 6.56
C VAL A 85 -10.66 -7.46 7.20
N GLU A 86 -10.14 -7.82 8.37
CA GLU A 86 -9.03 -7.09 9.00
C GLU A 86 -7.75 -7.14 8.14
N GLY A 87 -7.41 -8.32 7.58
CA GLY A 87 -6.31 -8.44 6.61
C GLY A 87 -6.51 -7.60 5.35
N LEU A 88 -7.76 -7.51 4.84
CA LEU A 88 -8.11 -6.62 3.74
C LEU A 88 -7.95 -5.14 4.12
N ASN A 89 -8.43 -4.73 5.29
CA ASN A 89 -8.28 -3.36 5.80
C ASN A 89 -6.81 -2.95 5.94
N PHE A 90 -5.96 -3.88 6.40
CA PHE A 90 -4.51 -3.69 6.42
C PHE A 90 -3.95 -3.41 5.02
N LEU A 91 -4.33 -4.22 4.02
CA LEU A 91 -3.90 -4.03 2.63
C LEU A 91 -4.41 -2.73 2.01
N ILE A 92 -5.65 -2.33 2.31
CA ILE A 92 -6.22 -1.06 1.86
C ILE A 92 -5.42 0.11 2.42
N GLY A 93 -5.14 0.09 3.73
CA GLY A 93 -4.35 1.13 4.38
C GLY A 93 -2.92 1.24 3.86
N LEU A 94 -2.32 0.14 3.41
CA LEU A 94 -1.02 0.18 2.72
C LEU A 94 -1.15 0.82 1.33
N TYR A 95 -2.18 0.43 0.57
CA TYR A 95 -2.42 0.96 -0.77
C TYR A 95 -2.65 2.48 -0.75
N GLU A 96 -3.50 2.97 0.15
CA GLU A 96 -3.83 4.40 0.26
C GLU A 96 -2.62 5.26 0.63
N ARG A 97 -1.64 4.67 1.33
CA ARG A 97 -0.38 5.33 1.70
C ARG A 97 0.75 5.13 0.68
N GLY A 98 0.49 4.45 -0.44
CA GLY A 98 1.53 4.14 -1.44
C GLY A 98 2.62 3.19 -0.92
N LEU A 99 2.31 2.40 0.11
CA LEU A 99 3.22 1.45 0.74
C LEU A 99 3.05 0.05 0.16
N ASN A 100 4.16 -0.68 0.15
CA ASN A 100 4.13 -2.11 -0.14
C ASN A 100 3.89 -2.87 1.18
N GLY A 101 3.28 -4.04 1.09
CA GLY A 101 3.02 -4.89 2.25
C GLY A 101 3.38 -6.34 2.01
N ILE A 102 3.57 -7.05 3.12
CA ILE A 102 3.76 -8.50 3.13
C ILE A 102 2.61 -9.09 3.95
N LEU A 103 1.78 -9.91 3.30
CA LEU A 103 0.75 -10.68 3.99
C LEU A 103 1.34 -12.02 4.42
N ALA A 104 1.73 -12.12 5.69
CA ALA A 104 2.49 -13.25 6.25
C ALA A 104 1.65 -14.17 7.16
N ASP A 105 0.33 -14.18 6.97
CA ASP A 105 -0.58 -15.08 7.69
C ASP A 105 -0.17 -16.56 7.54
N GLU A 106 -0.54 -17.39 8.51
CA GLU A 106 -0.38 -18.85 8.44
C GLU A 106 -0.98 -19.44 7.14
N MET A 107 -0.44 -20.56 6.69
CA MET A 107 -0.99 -21.30 5.56
C MET A 107 -2.43 -21.74 5.88
N GLY A 108 -3.33 -21.61 4.89
CA GLY A 108 -4.75 -21.97 5.08
C GLY A 108 -5.67 -20.84 5.54
N LEU A 109 -5.15 -19.68 5.95
CA LEU A 109 -5.97 -18.52 6.36
C LEU A 109 -6.60 -17.72 5.18
N GLY A 110 -6.48 -18.22 3.95
CA GLY A 110 -7.15 -17.63 2.79
C GLY A 110 -6.51 -16.33 2.29
N LYS A 111 -5.17 -16.24 2.30
CA LYS A 111 -4.41 -15.12 1.71
C LYS A 111 -4.80 -14.83 0.25
N THR A 112 -5.12 -15.87 -0.51
CA THR A 112 -5.64 -15.74 -1.89
C THR A 112 -6.94 -14.94 -1.93
N LEU A 113 -7.93 -15.32 -1.10
CA LEU A 113 -9.19 -14.59 -0.98
C LEU A 113 -8.95 -13.14 -0.55
N GLN A 114 -8.13 -12.90 0.47
CA GLN A 114 -7.81 -11.53 0.89
C GLN A 114 -7.19 -10.69 -0.24
N THR A 115 -6.31 -11.30 -1.05
CA THR A 115 -5.69 -10.64 -2.22
C THR A 115 -6.71 -10.34 -3.32
N ILE A 116 -7.60 -11.29 -3.63
CA ILE A 116 -8.68 -11.09 -4.60
C ILE A 116 -9.63 -9.98 -4.13
N SER A 117 -9.98 -9.98 -2.84
CA SER A 117 -10.81 -8.93 -2.24
C SER A 117 -10.19 -7.55 -2.32
N LEU A 118 -8.86 -7.44 -2.20
CA LEU A 118 -8.16 -6.17 -2.45
C LEU A 118 -8.36 -5.69 -3.89
N LEU A 119 -8.18 -6.57 -4.89
CA LEU A 119 -8.40 -6.20 -6.30
C LEU A 119 -9.87 -5.85 -6.57
N GLY A 120 -10.80 -6.57 -5.95
CA GLY A 120 -12.23 -6.27 -6.01
C GLY A 120 -12.55 -4.90 -5.42
N PHE A 121 -11.97 -4.56 -4.27
CA PHE A 121 -12.08 -3.24 -3.65
C PHE A 121 -11.53 -2.14 -4.54
N LEU A 122 -10.32 -2.32 -5.09
CA LEU A 122 -9.69 -1.34 -5.99
C LEU A 122 -10.55 -1.06 -7.22
N ARG A 123 -11.14 -2.10 -7.80
CA ARG A 123 -12.04 -1.98 -8.95
C ARG A 123 -13.31 -1.23 -8.61
N LEU A 124 -13.98 -1.60 -7.51
CA LEU A 124 -15.31 -1.09 -7.17
C LEU A 124 -15.25 0.32 -6.57
N HIS A 125 -14.39 0.51 -5.58
CA HIS A 125 -14.32 1.74 -4.77
C HIS A 125 -13.34 2.75 -5.35
N LYS A 126 -12.14 2.31 -5.74
CA LYS A 126 -11.10 3.20 -6.27
C LYS A 126 -11.13 3.35 -7.80
N LYS A 127 -12.04 2.63 -8.49
CA LYS A 127 -12.18 2.61 -9.97
C LYS A 127 -10.89 2.20 -10.72
N VAL A 128 -9.98 1.50 -10.04
CA VAL A 128 -8.75 0.98 -10.62
C VAL A 128 -9.01 -0.42 -11.15
N LYS A 129 -9.10 -0.55 -12.49
CA LYS A 129 -9.44 -1.83 -13.14
C LYS A 129 -8.23 -2.70 -13.49
N GLY A 130 -7.01 -2.18 -13.35
CA GLY A 130 -5.77 -2.84 -13.73
C GLY A 130 -4.94 -2.02 -14.74
N PRO A 131 -3.88 -2.62 -15.31
CA PRO A 131 -3.51 -4.04 -15.21
C PRO A 131 -2.96 -4.42 -13.82
N HIS A 132 -3.31 -5.63 -13.36
CA HIS A 132 -2.74 -6.23 -12.15
C HIS A 132 -1.98 -7.50 -12.52
N LEU A 133 -0.78 -7.68 -11.97
CA LEU A 133 0.06 -8.85 -12.21
C LEU A 133 0.16 -9.67 -10.91
N VAL A 134 -0.23 -10.93 -11.00
CA VAL A 134 -0.12 -11.91 -9.92
C VAL A 134 0.83 -13.01 -10.38
N ILE A 135 1.97 -13.15 -9.70
CA ILE A 135 2.99 -14.16 -10.02
C ILE A 135 2.89 -15.28 -9.02
N VAL A 136 2.70 -16.50 -9.52
CA VAL A 136 2.46 -17.69 -8.70
C VAL A 136 3.21 -18.91 -9.26
N PRO A 137 3.55 -19.92 -8.43
CA PRO A 137 4.07 -21.18 -8.92
C PRO A 137 3.13 -21.85 -9.93
N LYS A 138 3.68 -22.52 -10.95
CA LYS A 138 2.92 -23.21 -12.02
C LYS A 138 1.83 -24.15 -11.46
N SER A 139 2.13 -24.85 -10.37
CA SER A 139 1.21 -25.79 -9.70
C SER A 139 -0.05 -25.12 -9.13
N THR A 140 0.00 -23.81 -8.86
CA THR A 140 -1.10 -23.07 -8.23
C THR A 140 -1.90 -22.20 -9.21
N LEU A 141 -1.48 -22.08 -10.48
CA LEU A 141 -2.18 -21.27 -11.49
C LEU A 141 -3.67 -21.62 -11.58
N GLY A 142 -3.99 -22.90 -11.73
CA GLY A 142 -5.39 -23.36 -11.84
C GLY A 142 -6.20 -23.15 -10.55
N ASN A 143 -5.54 -23.10 -9.38
CA ASN A 143 -6.23 -22.73 -8.14
C ASN A 143 -6.59 -21.25 -8.12
N TRP A 144 -5.67 -20.38 -8.54
CA TRP A 144 -5.93 -18.94 -8.63
C TRP A 144 -7.07 -18.63 -9.60
N GLU A 145 -7.10 -19.26 -10.78
CA GLU A 145 -8.21 -19.10 -11.74
C GLU A 145 -9.56 -19.45 -11.11
N LYS A 146 -9.66 -20.63 -10.47
CA LYS A 146 -10.88 -21.07 -9.78
C LYS A 146 -11.30 -20.14 -8.65
N GLU A 147 -10.34 -19.62 -7.89
CA GLU A 147 -10.63 -18.70 -6.79
C GLU A 147 -11.15 -17.36 -7.31
N PHE A 148 -10.62 -16.82 -8.41
CA PHE A 148 -11.19 -15.63 -9.04
C PHE A 148 -12.60 -15.90 -9.59
N ASP A 149 -12.82 -17.02 -10.29
CA ASP A 149 -14.16 -17.39 -10.78
C ASP A 149 -15.16 -17.60 -9.64
N ARG A 150 -14.69 -18.10 -8.50
CA ARG A 150 -15.53 -18.33 -7.31
C ARG A 150 -15.84 -17.05 -6.55
N TRP A 151 -14.86 -16.17 -6.38
CA TRP A 151 -14.95 -15.04 -5.45
C TRP A 151 -15.21 -13.71 -6.14
N CYS A 152 -14.76 -13.50 -7.38
CA CYS A 152 -14.90 -12.22 -8.09
C CYS A 152 -14.88 -12.38 -9.62
N GLN A 153 -16.03 -12.77 -10.19
CA GLN A 153 -16.18 -13.04 -11.63
C GLN A 153 -16.05 -11.79 -12.53
N GLU A 154 -16.14 -10.59 -11.96
CA GLU A 154 -16.02 -9.34 -12.73
C GLU A 154 -14.59 -9.06 -13.23
N ILE A 155 -13.59 -9.69 -12.60
CA ILE A 155 -12.18 -9.51 -12.95
C ILE A 155 -11.82 -10.51 -14.05
N LYS A 156 -11.50 -9.99 -15.24
CA LYS A 156 -11.03 -10.82 -16.35
C LYS A 156 -9.61 -11.30 -16.09
N ILE A 157 -9.40 -12.61 -16.11
CA ILE A 157 -8.08 -13.23 -15.91
C ILE A 157 -7.45 -13.52 -17.27
N VAL A 158 -6.16 -13.21 -17.40
CA VAL A 158 -5.32 -13.66 -18.51
C VAL A 158 -4.19 -14.49 -17.93
N ARG A 159 -4.18 -15.78 -18.25
CA ARG A 159 -3.14 -16.71 -17.79
C ARG A 159 -1.99 -16.76 -18.79
N PHE A 160 -0.77 -16.61 -18.29
CA PHE A 160 0.45 -16.74 -19.06
C PHE A 160 1.25 -17.95 -18.56
N HIS A 161 1.45 -18.96 -19.41
CA HIS A 161 2.34 -20.09 -19.12
C HIS A 161 2.97 -20.63 -20.40
N GLY A 162 4.17 -21.20 -20.27
CA GLY A 162 4.81 -21.95 -21.37
C GLY A 162 4.12 -23.29 -21.61
N ASN A 163 4.29 -23.81 -22.83
CA ASN A 163 3.94 -25.18 -23.20
C ASN A 163 4.79 -26.19 -22.41
#